data_AF-X0VR39-F1
#
_entry.id   AF-X0VR39-F1
#
_cell.length_a   1.000
_cell.length_b   1.000
_cell.length_c   1.000
_cell.angle_alpha   90.00
_cell.angle_beta   90.00
_cell.angle_gamma   90.00
#
_symmetry.space_group_name_H-M   'P 1'
#
loop_
_entity.id
_entity.type
_entity.pdbx_description
1 polymer ?
#
loop_
_entity_poly.entity_id
_entity_poly.type
_entity_poly.pdbx_seq_one_letter_code
_entity_poly.pdbx_strand_id
1 'polypeptide(L)' 'MDFQKGKDKESIKAPTNLLCEYTSNPLGIDTALPRFSWMLNHSKRGQFQSSYQVLIASSRKNLY' A
#
# COMPACT_ATOMS: atom_id res chain seq x y z
N MET A 1 -22.10 27.17 -21.06
CA MET A 1 -21.71 25.78 -21.39
C MET A 1 -20.39 25.55 -20.70
N ASP A 2 -20.44 24.91 -19.54
CA ASP A 2 -19.31 24.89 -18.60
C ASP A 2 -18.26 23.89 -19.07
N PHE A 3 -17.13 24.43 -19.54
CA PHE A 3 -15.97 23.66 -19.96
C PHE A 3 -15.20 23.17 -18.73
N GLN A 4 -15.23 21.85 -18.58
CA GLN A 4 -14.26 20.98 -17.91
C GLN A 4 -13.88 21.31 -16.46
N LYS A 5 -14.50 20.54 -15.56
CA LYS A 5 -14.09 20.29 -14.19
C LYS A 5 -12.57 20.04 -14.12
N GLY A 6 -11.91 20.80 -13.26
CA GLY A 6 -10.46 20.86 -13.09
C GLY A 6 -9.79 19.49 -12.92
N LYS A 7 -8.57 19.41 -13.44
CA LYS A 7 -7.69 18.24 -13.38
C LYS A 7 -7.48 17.79 -11.94
N ASP A 8 -8.12 16.70 -11.54
CA ASP A 8 -7.74 15.96 -10.35
C ASP A 8 -6.28 15.51 -10.56
N LYS A 9 -5.34 16.15 -9.85
CA LYS A 9 -3.95 15.68 -9.76
C LYS A 9 -4.00 14.28 -9.18
N GLU A 10 -3.87 13.26 -10.02
CA GLU A 10 -3.87 11.86 -9.60
C GLU A 10 -2.66 11.64 -8.70
N SER A 11 -2.90 11.61 -7.39
CA SER A 11 -1.88 11.32 -6.39
C SER A 11 -1.66 9.81 -6.32
N ILE A 12 -0.42 9.40 -6.01
CA ILE A 12 -0.10 8.00 -5.75
C ILE A 12 -0.95 7.57 -4.55
N LYS A 13 -1.83 6.58 -4.77
CA LYS A 13 -2.65 6.03 -3.70
C LYS A 13 -1.80 5.15 -2.80
N ALA A 14 -2.09 5.18 -1.50
CA ALA A 14 -1.51 4.22 -0.57
C ALA A 14 -1.80 2.78 -1.04
N PRO A 15 -0.86 1.83 -0.86
CA PRO A 15 -1.11 0.43 -1.13
C PRO A 15 -2.29 -0.09 -0.29
N THR A 16 -3.08 -0.98 -0.87
CA THR A 16 -4.20 -1.63 -0.18
C THR A 16 -3.99 -3.13 -0.04
N ASN A 17 -4.91 -3.82 0.64
CA ASN A 17 -4.86 -5.26 0.83
C ASN A 17 -3.48 -5.70 1.37
N LEU A 18 -3.09 -5.09 2.49
CA LEU A 18 -1.83 -5.39 3.16
C LEU A 18 -1.95 -6.77 3.82
N LEU A 19 -1.06 -7.68 3.44
CA LEU A 19 -1.02 -9.04 3.97
C LEU A 19 0.39 -9.35 4.51
N CYS A 20 0.43 -10.18 5.54
CA CYS A 20 1.63 -10.83 6.05
C CYS A 20 1.38 -12.34 5.99
N GLU A 21 2.28 -13.10 5.35
CA GLU A 21 2.07 -14.54 5.09
C GLU A 21 0.68 -14.82 4.50
N TYR A 22 0.32 -14.05 3.46
CA TYR A 22 -0.94 -14.15 2.72
C TYR A 22 -2.23 -13.91 3.56
N THR A 23 -2.09 -13.42 4.80
CA THR A 23 -3.20 -13.21 5.72
C THR A 23 -3.26 -11.75 6.19
N SER A 24 -4.47 -11.22 6.38
CA SER A 24 -4.69 -9.89 6.95
C SER A 24 -4.60 -9.95 8.47
N ASN A 25 -3.75 -9.13 9.08
CA ASN A 25 -3.50 -9.04 10.53
C ASN A 25 -3.33 -10.41 11.22
N PRO A 26 -2.38 -11.26 10.77
CA PRO A 26 -2.23 -12.59 11.33
C PRO A 26 -1.73 -12.56 12.77
N LEU A 27 -2.05 -13.63 13.50
CA LEU A 27 -1.48 -13.96 14.81
C LEU A 27 -0.71 -15.29 14.68
N GLY A 28 0.37 -15.45 15.45
CA GLY A 28 1.16 -16.69 15.46
C GLY A 28 2.06 -16.86 14.23
N ILE A 29 2.73 -15.79 13.79
CA ILE A 29 3.74 -15.86 12.72
C ILE A 29 5.06 -16.33 13.34
N ASP A 30 5.46 -17.58 13.04
CA ASP A 30 6.69 -18.18 13.59
C ASP A 30 7.88 -18.12 12.61
N THR A 31 7.66 -17.69 11.36
CA THR A 31 8.77 -17.48 10.41
C THR A 31 9.60 -16.25 10.78
N ALA A 32 10.92 -16.40 10.81
CA ALA A 32 11.84 -15.29 11.06
C ALA A 32 11.89 -14.27 9.91
N LEU A 33 11.45 -14.66 8.71
CA LEU A 33 11.46 -13.83 7.50
C LEU A 33 10.05 -13.78 6.89
N PRO A 34 9.12 -13.03 7.51
CA PRO A 34 7.76 -12.94 7.02
C PRO A 34 7.67 -12.23 5.67
N ARG A 35 6.77 -12.71 4.83
CA ARG A 35 6.49 -12.17 3.51
C ARG A 35 5.37 -11.15 3.60
N PHE A 36 5.67 -9.92 3.20
CA PHE A 36 4.68 -8.86 3.05
C PHE A 36 4.23 -8.73 1.61
N SER A 37 2.94 -8.45 1.42
CA SER A 37 2.38 -8.15 0.11
C SER A 37 1.32 -7.06 0.19
N TRP A 38 1.12 -6.36 -0.92
CA TRP A 38 0.14 -5.30 -1.07
C TRP A 38 -0.35 -5.22 -2.50
N MET A 39 -1.43 -4.48 -2.72
CA MET A 39 -1.98 -4.16 -4.04
C MET A 39 -1.83 -2.68 -4.36
N LEU A 40 -1.45 -2.39 -5.59
CA LEU A 40 -1.41 -1.04 -6.16
C LEU A 40 -2.75 -0.72 -6.80
N ASN A 41 -3.32 0.45 -6.48
CA ASN A 41 -4.57 0.90 -7.08
C ASN A 41 -4.34 2.10 -7.99
N HIS A 42 -4.37 1.86 -9.29
CA HIS A 42 -4.26 2.90 -10.31
C HIS A 42 -5.52 2.90 -11.18
N SER A 43 -5.99 4.08 -11.58
CA SER A 43 -7.14 4.20 -12.48
C SER A 43 -6.78 3.96 -13.95
N LYS A 44 -5.48 4.09 -14.28
CA LYS A 44 -4.94 4.02 -15.63
C LYS A 44 -4.09 2.76 -15.85
N ARG A 45 -4.01 2.34 -17.11
CA ARG A 45 -3.15 1.25 -17.57
C ARG A 45 -1.67 1.66 -17.60
N GLY A 46 -0.78 0.66 -17.55
CA GLY A 46 0.66 0.85 -17.74
C GLY A 46 1.38 1.41 -16.51
N GLN A 47 0.71 1.42 -15.36
CA GLN A 47 1.32 1.82 -14.09
C GLN A 47 2.04 0.63 -13.47
N PHE A 48 3.17 0.92 -12.83
CA PHE A 48 3.99 -0.04 -12.11
C PHE A 48 4.66 0.65 -10.92
N GLN A 49 5.03 -0.14 -9.92
CA GLN A 49 5.79 0.35 -8.77
C GLN A 49 7.28 0.27 -9.07
N SER A 50 7.97 1.42 -9.02
CA SER A 50 9.42 1.51 -9.20
C SER A 50 10.20 1.34 -7.89
N SER A 51 9.58 1.68 -6.75
CA SER A 51 10.19 1.59 -5.43
C SER A 51 9.15 1.36 -4.35
N TYR A 52 9.60 0.88 -3.19
CA TYR A 52 8.76 0.66 -2.02
C TYR A 52 9.54 0.96 -0.74
N GLN A 53 8.80 1.24 0.33
CA GLN A 53 9.30 1.33 1.69
C GLN A 53 8.35 0.56 2.60
N VAL A 54 8.88 -0.28 3.48
CA VAL A 54 8.12 -0.98 4.52
C VAL A 54 8.54 -0.41 5.87
N LEU A 55 7.57 0.04 6.65
CA LEU A 55 7.77 0.52 8.02
C LEU A 55 7.13 -0.46 9.00
N ILE A 56 7.88 -0.88 10.00
CA ILE A 56 7.46 -1.85 11.01
C ILE A 56 7.75 -1.25 12.38
N ALA A 57 6.82 -1.43 13.31
CA ALA A 57 6.91 -0.89 14.65
C ALA A 57 6.30 -1.84 15.67
N SER A 58 6.90 -1.90 16.87
CA SER A 58 6.36 -2.64 18.01
C SER A 58 5.10 -2.01 18.62
N SER A 59 4.83 -0.74 18.30
CA SER A 59 3.60 -0.04 18.68
C SER A 59 3.27 1.06 17.67
N ARG A 60 1.99 1.44 17.58
CA ARG A 60 1.53 2.48 16.63
C ARG A 60 2.23 3.83 16.84
N LYS A 61 2.63 4.17 18.07
CA LYS A 61 3.30 5.44 18.40
C LYS A 61 4.71 5.56 17.80
N ASN A 62 5.32 4.45 17.41
CA ASN A 62 6.66 4.41 16.84
C ASN A 62 6.65 4.48 15.30
N LEU A 63 5.47 4.57 14.68
CA LEU A 63 5.34 4.96 13.28
C LEU A 63 5.35 6.50 13.26
N TYR A 64 6.22 7.08 12.43
CA TYR A 64 6.42 8.53 12.30
C TYR A 64 5.14 9.33 12.07
#